data_AF-A0AAW8TS27-F1
#
_entry.id   AF-A0AAW8TS27-F1
#
_cell.length_a   1.000
_cell.length_b   1.000
_cell.length_c   1.000
_cell.angle_alpha   90.00
_cell.angle_beta   90.00
_cell.angle_gamma   90.00
#
_symmetry.space_group_name_H-M   'P 1'
#
loop_
_entity.id
_entity.type
_entity.pdbx_description
1 polymer ?
#
loop_
_entity_poly.entity_id
_entity_poly.type
_entity_poly.pdbx_seq_one_letter_code
_entity_poly.pdbx_strand_id
1 'polypeptide(L)'
;MKKDKVLKKWVGKTMKFALLGAVIGLGGSIIGGLNRSFWHIDLNQLKLFLQQAFVYLFLFGCIVANIVLGIYYGKTKRTVQRIVQAEEEALDFLEDKFEIQFARGQILAAVSICFFILGACLLNTIIEIDIYLIIAVLYIFNFFYIDYVIIQLYRLSIKVYPEKSKADPTSMNYLEQWLSYSDEAEKELTYQSAYSTFSKMQIVFIIAMLLAFIGQLLFDTGCFAVLIVTALFATFNILFQVYYLKLRKQKLN
;
A
#
# COMPACT_ATOMS: atom_id res chain seq x y z
N MET A 1 -38.52 -15.77 -9.94
CA MET A 1 -38.43 -15.04 -11.22
C MET A 1 -37.35 -13.95 -11.28
N LYS A 2 -37.37 -12.85 -10.48
CA LYS A 2 -36.27 -11.83 -10.51
C LYS A 2 -34.91 -12.39 -10.04
N LYS A 3 -34.89 -13.21 -8.98
CA LYS A 3 -33.68 -13.90 -8.48
C LYS A 3 -33.06 -14.85 -9.51
N ASP A 4 -33.87 -15.63 -10.23
CA ASP A 4 -33.38 -16.61 -11.23
C ASP A 4 -32.74 -15.93 -12.44
N LYS A 5 -33.27 -14.78 -12.87
CA LYS A 5 -32.67 -13.96 -13.93
C LYS A 5 -31.31 -13.40 -13.52
N VAL A 6 -31.16 -12.97 -12.27
CA VAL A 6 -29.87 -12.48 -11.73
C VAL A 6 -28.86 -13.62 -11.64
N LEU A 7 -29.29 -14.80 -11.18
CA LEU A 7 -28.43 -15.98 -11.07
C LEU A 7 -27.93 -16.45 -12.44
N LYS A 8 -28.81 -16.56 -13.44
CA LYS A 8 -28.43 -16.90 -14.82
C LYS A 8 -27.48 -15.87 -15.44
N LYS A 9 -27.71 -14.57 -15.17
CA LYS A 9 -26.82 -13.49 -15.62
C LYS A 9 -25.44 -13.60 -14.98
N TRP A 10 -25.37 -13.95 -13.70
CA TRP A 10 -24.12 -14.18 -12.97
C TRP A 10 -23.35 -15.36 -13.54
N VAL A 11 -23.98 -16.54 -13.62
CA VAL A 11 -23.38 -17.77 -14.18
C VAL A 11 -22.88 -17.56 -15.61
N GLY A 12 -23.68 -16.89 -16.45
CA GLY A 12 -23.27 -16.57 -17.81
C GLY A 12 -22.06 -15.63 -17.87
N LYS A 13 -21.91 -14.72 -16.90
CA LYS A 13 -20.76 -13.80 -16.82
C LYS A 13 -19.51 -14.53 -16.32
N THR A 14 -19.62 -15.39 -15.31
CA THR A 14 -18.48 -16.21 -14.83
C THR A 14 -17.99 -17.17 -15.90
N MET A 15 -18.90 -17.83 -16.64
CA MET A 15 -18.51 -18.74 -17.73
C MET A 15 -17.72 -18.03 -18.83
N LYS A 16 -18.11 -16.80 -19.20
CA LYS A 16 -17.37 -15.98 -20.17
C LYS A 16 -15.96 -15.65 -19.70
N PHE A 17 -15.78 -15.31 -18.42
CA PHE A 17 -14.46 -15.04 -17.86
C PHE A 17 -13.59 -16.29 -17.78
N ALA A 18 -14.17 -17.45 -17.44
CA ALA A 18 -13.46 -18.73 -17.45
C ALA A 18 -12.98 -19.11 -18.86
N LEU A 19 -13.82 -18.93 -19.88
CA LEU A 19 -13.45 -19.16 -21.28
C LEU A 19 -12.36 -18.19 -21.77
N LEU A 20 -12.46 -16.90 -21.43
CA LEU A 20 -11.42 -15.91 -21.71
C LEU A 20 -10.09 -16.30 -21.06
N GLY A 21 -10.12 -16.72 -19.79
CA GLY A 21 -8.93 -17.20 -19.08
C GLY A 21 -8.30 -18.42 -19.74
N ALA A 22 -9.12 -19.39 -20.18
CA ALA A 22 -8.64 -20.57 -20.90
C ALA A 22 -8.01 -20.22 -22.26
N VAL A 23 -8.60 -19.30 -23.02
CA VAL A 23 -8.06 -18.85 -24.31
C VAL A 23 -6.74 -18.09 -24.12
N ILE A 24 -6.65 -17.21 -23.12
CA ILE A 24 -5.41 -16.50 -22.78
C ILE A 24 -4.33 -17.50 -22.31
N GLY A 25 -4.70 -18.48 -21.50
CA GLY A 25 -3.79 -19.53 -21.04
C GLY A 25 -3.21 -20.37 -22.18
N LEU A 26 -4.06 -20.80 -23.11
CA LEU A 26 -3.65 -21.55 -24.30
C LEU A 26 -2.81 -20.69 -25.27
N GLY A 27 -3.18 -19.43 -25.47
CA GLY A 27 -2.40 -18.50 -26.28
C GLY A 27 -1.02 -18.24 -25.69
N GLY A 28 -0.94 -18.04 -24.38
CA GLY A 28 0.32 -17.88 -23.64
C GLY A 28 1.21 -19.11 -23.72
N SER A 29 0.66 -20.33 -23.63
CA SER A 29 1.44 -21.56 -23.77
C SER A 29 1.96 -21.79 -25.19
N ILE A 30 1.18 -21.42 -26.22
CA ILE A 30 1.59 -21.54 -27.63
C ILE A 30 2.70 -20.53 -27.94
N ILE A 31 2.56 -19.28 -27.49
CA ILE A 31 3.61 -18.26 -27.65
C ILE A 31 4.85 -18.66 -26.85
N GLY A 32 4.72 -19.09 -25.60
CA GLY A 32 5.84 -19.58 -24.78
C GLY A 32 6.53 -20.81 -25.36
N GLY A 33 5.79 -21.68 -26.05
CA GLY A 33 6.32 -22.84 -26.76
C GLY A 33 7.06 -22.48 -28.06
N LEU A 34 6.53 -21.53 -28.84
CA LEU A 34 7.15 -21.04 -30.08
C LEU A 34 8.37 -20.13 -29.82
N ASN A 35 8.38 -19.43 -28.69
CA ASN A 35 9.42 -18.46 -28.34
C ASN A 35 10.75 -19.08 -27.89
N ARG A 36 10.84 -20.41 -27.74
CA ARG A 36 12.10 -21.09 -27.42
C ARG A 36 13.13 -21.06 -28.57
N SER A 37 12.74 -20.66 -29.79
CA SER A 37 13.59 -20.76 -30.97
C SER A 37 13.85 -19.44 -31.72
N PHE A 38 13.30 -18.29 -31.29
CA PHE A 38 13.27 -17.07 -32.12
C PHE A 38 14.09 -15.87 -31.63
N TRP A 39 14.60 -15.85 -30.39
CA TRP A 39 15.42 -14.72 -29.91
C TRP A 39 16.74 -15.22 -29.32
N HIS A 40 17.85 -15.03 -30.04
CA HIS A 40 19.21 -15.16 -29.51
C HIS A 40 19.61 -13.97 -28.61
N ILE A 41 18.63 -13.32 -27.96
CA ILE A 41 18.91 -12.34 -26.92
C ILE A 41 19.24 -13.15 -25.66
N ASP A 42 20.37 -12.88 -25.03
CA ASP A 42 20.70 -13.47 -23.73
C ASP A 42 19.72 -12.90 -22.68
N LEU A 43 18.58 -13.60 -22.51
CA LEU A 43 17.50 -13.21 -21.62
C LEU A 43 17.99 -13.07 -20.17
N ASN A 44 19.07 -13.76 -19.79
CA ASN A 44 19.66 -13.64 -18.47
C ASN A 44 20.39 -12.31 -18.30
N GLN A 45 21.15 -11.86 -19.31
CA GLN A 45 21.76 -10.53 -19.29
C GLN A 45 20.72 -9.41 -19.32
N LEU A 46 19.67 -9.55 -20.13
CA LEU A 46 18.57 -8.58 -20.14
C LEU A 46 17.87 -8.52 -18.77
N LYS A 47 17.59 -9.68 -18.16
CA LYS A 47 16.98 -9.77 -16.83
C LYS A 47 17.85 -9.10 -15.77
N LEU A 48 19.15 -9.38 -15.76
CA LEU A 48 20.10 -8.76 -14.83
C LEU A 48 20.15 -7.24 -15.01
N PHE A 49 20.27 -6.77 -16.26
CA PHE A 49 20.25 -5.34 -16.58
C PHE A 49 18.97 -4.66 -16.09
N LEU A 50 17.81 -5.27 -16.33
CA LEU A 50 16.52 -4.74 -15.86
C LEU A 50 16.45 -4.68 -14.33
N GLN A 51 16.92 -5.72 -13.64
CA GLN A 51 16.96 -5.74 -12.18
C GLN A 51 17.86 -4.64 -11.62
N GLN A 52 19.05 -4.44 -12.19
CA GLN A 52 19.95 -3.35 -11.81
C GLN A 52 19.31 -1.98 -12.08
N ALA A 53 18.70 -1.79 -13.26
CA ALA A 53 17.98 -0.56 -13.60
C ALA A 53 16.86 -0.27 -12.59
N PHE A 54 16.13 -1.29 -12.14
CA PHE A 54 15.10 -1.14 -11.11
C PHE A 54 15.67 -0.73 -9.75
N VAL A 55 16.85 -1.21 -9.34
CA VAL A 55 17.52 -0.75 -8.11
C VAL A 55 17.73 0.77 -8.16
N TYR A 56 18.27 1.29 -9.26
CA TYR A 56 18.48 2.73 -9.43
C TYR A 56 17.17 3.52 -9.51
N LEU A 57 16.15 2.97 -10.19
CA LEU A 57 14.83 3.59 -10.29
C LEU A 57 14.16 3.72 -8.91
N PHE A 58 14.22 2.66 -8.10
CA PHE A 58 13.65 2.67 -6.75
C PHE A 58 14.43 3.60 -5.82
N LEU A 59 15.75 3.64 -5.92
CA LEU A 59 16.57 4.60 -5.17
C LEU A 59 16.21 6.05 -5.55
N PHE A 60 16.10 6.34 -6.84
CA PHE A 60 15.64 7.64 -7.33
C PHE A 60 14.24 7.97 -6.80
N GLY A 61 13.33 7.00 -6.85
CA GLY A 61 11.99 7.09 -6.28
C GLY A 61 12.00 7.47 -4.79
N CYS A 62 12.84 6.82 -3.98
CA CYS A 62 13.02 7.16 -2.57
C CYS A 62 13.47 8.61 -2.39
N ILE A 63 14.50 9.03 -3.13
CA ILE A 63 15.05 10.40 -3.04
C ILE A 63 13.96 11.43 -3.36
N VAL A 64 13.24 11.25 -4.48
CA VAL A 64 12.15 12.15 -4.88
C VAL A 64 11.04 12.16 -3.82
N ALA A 65 10.60 10.98 -3.37
CA ALA A 65 9.56 10.88 -2.34
C ALA A 65 9.96 11.61 -1.05
N ASN A 66 11.22 11.47 -0.61
CA ASN A 66 11.74 12.14 0.59
C ASN A 66 11.87 13.65 0.43
N ILE A 67 12.30 14.15 -0.73
CA ILE A 67 12.36 15.60 -1.00
C ILE A 67 10.94 16.18 -0.91
N VAL A 68 9.97 15.55 -1.56
CA VAL A 68 8.58 16.01 -1.55
C VAL A 68 7.98 15.88 -0.14
N LEU A 69 8.29 14.80 0.58
CA LEU A 69 7.92 14.61 1.98
C LEU A 69 8.47 15.73 2.87
N GLY A 70 9.73 16.13 2.70
CA GLY A 70 10.34 17.25 3.40
C GLY A 70 9.61 18.58 3.16
N ILE A 71 9.15 18.82 1.93
CA ILE A 71 8.33 19.99 1.59
C ILE A 71 6.99 19.95 2.33
N TYR A 72 6.30 18.81 2.32
CA TYR A 72 5.02 18.67 3.02
C TYR A 72 5.20 18.77 4.53
N TYR A 73 6.21 18.14 5.11
CA TYR A 73 6.56 18.29 6.52
C TYR A 73 6.79 19.76 6.89
N GLY A 74 7.54 20.51 6.08
CA GLY A 74 7.76 21.95 6.28
C GLY A 74 6.46 22.76 6.22
N LYS A 75 5.55 22.44 5.29
CA LYS A 75 4.22 23.05 5.19
C LYS A 75 3.37 22.71 6.41
N THR A 76 3.28 21.44 6.79
CA THR A 76 2.53 20.95 7.95
C THR A 76 3.02 21.66 9.22
N LYS A 77 4.34 21.73 9.43
CA LYS A 77 4.94 22.42 10.58
C LYS A 77 4.52 23.89 10.67
N ARG A 78 4.53 24.63 9.54
CA ARG A 78 4.08 26.03 9.48
C ARG A 78 2.59 26.17 9.76
N THR A 79 1.78 25.23 9.27
CA THR A 79 0.33 25.22 9.53
C THR A 79 0.07 24.99 11.02
N VAL A 80 0.73 24.01 11.65
CA VAL A 80 0.61 23.76 13.11
C VAL A 80 1.02 24.98 13.94
N GLN A 81 2.09 25.69 13.54
CA GLN A 81 2.47 26.93 14.24
C GLN A 81 1.37 28.00 14.18
N ARG A 82 0.62 28.07 13.08
CA ARG A 82 -0.51 28.99 12.94
C ARG A 82 -1.71 28.53 13.75
N ILE A 83 -2.01 27.23 13.78
CA ILE A 83 -3.09 26.64 14.60
C ILE A 83 -2.91 27.05 16.07
N VAL A 84 -1.69 26.91 16.60
CA VAL A 84 -1.36 27.27 18.00
C VAL A 84 -1.58 28.76 18.31
N GLN A 85 -1.56 29.63 17.29
CA GLN A 85 -1.69 31.08 17.43
C GLN A 85 -3.04 31.61 16.90
N ALA A 86 -3.90 30.74 16.36
CA ALA A 86 -5.09 31.15 15.65
C ALA A 86 -6.23 31.50 16.61
N GLU A 87 -7.02 32.49 16.23
CA GLU A 87 -8.34 32.73 16.81
C GLU A 87 -9.34 31.69 16.29
N GLU A 88 -10.43 31.48 17.04
CA GLU A 88 -11.41 30.41 16.83
C GLU A 88 -12.01 30.38 15.41
N GLU A 89 -12.23 31.54 14.79
CA GLU A 89 -12.80 31.66 13.44
C GLU A 89 -11.89 31.10 12.33
N ALA A 90 -10.56 31.13 12.52
CA ALA A 90 -9.61 30.64 11.53
C ALA A 90 -9.13 29.19 11.80
N LEU A 91 -9.56 28.60 12.92
CA LEU A 91 -9.06 27.31 13.40
C LEU A 91 -9.47 26.16 12.47
N ASP A 92 -10.77 26.02 12.18
CA ASP A 92 -11.32 24.95 11.33
C ASP A 92 -10.62 24.89 9.96
N PHE A 93 -10.44 26.05 9.32
CA PHE A 93 -9.75 26.13 8.03
C PHE A 93 -8.28 25.68 8.10
N LEU A 94 -7.59 25.99 9.21
CA LEU A 94 -6.20 25.59 9.40
C LEU A 94 -6.07 24.11 9.76
N GLU A 95 -7.01 23.54 10.51
CA GLU A 95 -7.09 22.11 10.80
C GLU A 95 -7.35 21.29 9.54
N ASP A 96 -8.31 21.68 8.71
CA ASP A 96 -8.54 21.06 7.39
C ASP A 96 -7.28 21.08 6.52
N LYS A 97 -6.60 22.23 6.51
CA LYS A 97 -5.35 22.40 5.77
C LYS A 97 -4.22 21.54 6.35
N PHE A 98 -4.18 21.37 7.66
CA PHE A 98 -3.24 20.48 8.34
C PHE A 98 -3.50 19.02 7.94
N GLU A 99 -4.75 18.55 8.04
CA GLU A 99 -5.15 17.18 7.71
C GLU A 99 -4.78 16.79 6.27
N ILE A 100 -5.04 17.67 5.30
CA ILE A 100 -4.67 17.42 3.90
C ILE A 100 -3.14 17.31 3.74
N GLN A 101 -2.37 18.19 4.38
CA GLN A 101 -0.92 18.18 4.28
C GLN A 101 -0.30 16.99 5.01
N PHE A 102 -0.85 16.65 6.17
CA PHE A 102 -0.47 15.51 6.98
C PHE A 102 -0.73 14.20 6.23
N ALA A 103 -1.92 14.01 5.68
CA ALA A 103 -2.27 12.83 4.89
C ALA A 103 -1.35 12.67 3.66
N ARG A 104 -1.02 13.76 2.95
CA ARG A 104 -0.06 13.72 1.84
C ARG A 104 1.34 13.32 2.30
N GLY A 105 1.77 13.81 3.46
CA GLY A 105 3.03 13.39 4.09
C GLY A 105 3.05 11.89 4.39
N GLN A 106 1.99 11.37 5.01
CA GLN A 106 1.85 9.94 5.33
C GLN A 106 1.87 9.06 4.07
N ILE A 107 1.19 9.48 3.00
CA ILE A 107 1.21 8.77 1.70
C ILE A 107 2.63 8.74 1.12
N LEU A 108 3.35 9.87 1.14
CA LEU A 108 4.72 9.93 0.63
C LEU A 108 5.69 9.09 1.45
N ALA A 109 5.53 9.06 2.78
CA ALA A 109 6.30 8.18 3.64
C ALA A 109 6.05 6.70 3.27
N ALA A 110 4.79 6.29 3.08
CA ALA A 110 4.45 4.94 2.64
C ALA A 110 5.06 4.59 1.28
N VAL A 111 5.00 5.50 0.30
CA VAL A 111 5.62 5.31 -1.03
C VAL A 111 7.14 5.15 -0.91
N SER A 112 7.79 5.97 -0.09
CA SER A 112 9.24 5.89 0.16
C SER A 112 9.62 4.53 0.79
N ILE A 113 8.83 4.04 1.75
CA ILE A 113 9.01 2.69 2.33
C ILE A 113 8.85 1.60 1.26
N CYS A 114 7.84 1.69 0.38
CA CYS A 114 7.66 0.72 -0.69
C CYS A 114 8.85 0.69 -1.65
N PHE A 115 9.36 1.85 -2.07
CA PHE A 115 10.55 1.91 -2.92
C PHE A 115 11.80 1.38 -2.21
N PHE A 116 11.97 1.67 -0.91
CA PHE A 116 13.04 1.09 -0.11
C PHE A 116 12.99 -0.44 -0.10
N ILE A 117 11.83 -1.04 0.19
CA ILE A 117 11.67 -2.50 0.22
C ILE A 117 11.96 -3.10 -1.16
N LEU A 118 11.36 -2.56 -2.22
CA LEU A 118 11.53 -3.06 -3.58
C LEU A 118 12.99 -2.95 -4.05
N GLY A 119 13.64 -1.82 -3.77
CA GLY A 119 15.05 -1.59 -4.07
C GLY A 119 15.99 -2.50 -3.29
N ALA A 120 15.74 -2.67 -1.99
CA ALA A 120 16.51 -3.56 -1.12
C ALA A 120 16.40 -5.03 -1.56
N CYS A 121 15.22 -5.48 -2.00
CA CYS A 121 15.04 -6.84 -2.53
C CYS A 121 15.90 -7.14 -3.76
N LEU A 122 16.21 -6.12 -4.58
CA LEU A 122 17.00 -6.26 -5.80
C LEU A 122 18.47 -5.88 -5.61
N LEU A 123 18.88 -5.42 -4.42
CA LEU A 123 20.20 -4.84 -4.19
C LEU A 123 21.35 -5.80 -4.52
N ASN A 124 21.18 -7.10 -4.24
CA ASN A 124 22.17 -8.15 -4.53
C ASN A 124 22.45 -8.36 -6.03
N THR A 125 21.70 -7.70 -6.92
CA THR A 125 21.93 -7.74 -8.37
C THR A 125 23.01 -6.76 -8.83
N ILE A 126 23.42 -5.81 -7.96
CA ILE A 126 24.55 -4.92 -8.20
C ILE A 126 25.86 -5.69 -7.96
N ILE A 127 26.68 -5.80 -9.01
CA ILE A 127 27.91 -6.61 -8.99
C ILE A 127 29.10 -5.81 -8.44
N GLU A 128 29.15 -4.50 -8.74
CA GLU A 128 30.25 -3.63 -8.32
C GLU A 128 30.14 -3.35 -6.82
N ILE A 129 31.11 -3.85 -6.04
CA ILE A 129 31.07 -3.79 -4.57
C ILE A 129 31.02 -2.36 -4.04
N ASP A 130 31.75 -1.43 -4.67
CA ASP A 130 31.76 -0.03 -4.26
C ASP A 130 30.38 0.62 -4.44
N ILE A 131 29.75 0.39 -5.60
CA ILE A 131 28.40 0.89 -5.90
C ILE A 131 27.36 0.23 -4.97
N TYR A 132 27.47 -1.09 -4.77
CA TYR A 132 26.61 -1.83 -3.84
C TYR A 132 26.65 -1.22 -2.44
N LEU A 133 27.86 -0.98 -1.91
CA LEU A 133 28.04 -0.40 -0.58
C LEU A 133 27.46 1.01 -0.48
N ILE A 134 27.68 1.86 -1.50
CA ILE A 134 27.09 3.20 -1.55
C ILE A 134 25.57 3.15 -1.52
N ILE A 135 24.94 2.31 -2.35
CA ILE A 135 23.48 2.17 -2.41
C ILE A 135 22.94 1.61 -1.09
N ALA A 136 23.60 0.60 -0.51
CA ALA A 136 23.22 0.02 0.77
C ALA A 136 23.22 1.08 1.88
N VAL A 137 24.28 1.90 1.95
CA VAL A 137 24.38 3.01 2.90
C VAL A 137 23.26 4.04 2.68
N LEU A 138 22.94 4.39 1.44
CA LEU A 138 21.84 5.31 1.13
C LEU A 138 20.47 4.76 1.58
N TYR A 139 20.23 3.46 1.40
CA TYR A 139 19.00 2.82 1.88
C TYR A 139 18.92 2.80 3.41
N ILE A 140 20.04 2.56 4.11
CA ILE A 140 20.10 2.66 5.58
C ILE A 140 19.79 4.10 6.04
N PHE A 141 20.40 5.11 5.42
CA PHE A 141 20.08 6.51 5.72
C PHE A 141 18.61 6.84 5.44
N ASN A 142 18.05 6.32 4.35
CA ASN A 142 16.63 6.50 4.03
C ASN A 142 15.72 5.91 5.11
N PHE A 143 16.03 4.71 5.62
CA PHE A 143 15.27 4.09 6.71
C PHE A 143 15.21 4.99 7.94
N PHE A 144 16.37 5.46 8.43
CA PHE A 144 16.43 6.37 9.58
C PHE A 144 15.76 7.72 9.32
N TYR A 145 15.89 8.25 8.10
CA TYR A 145 15.23 9.50 7.73
C TYR A 145 13.71 9.39 7.75
N ILE A 146 13.14 8.32 7.19
CA ILE A 146 11.69 8.10 7.19
C ILE A 146 11.19 7.95 8.62
N ASP A 147 11.85 7.13 9.44
CA ASP A 147 11.48 6.92 10.83
C ASP A 147 11.48 8.25 11.61
N TYR A 148 12.54 9.04 11.45
CA TYR A 148 12.61 10.40 12.00
C TYR A 148 11.43 11.27 11.55
N VAL A 149 11.13 11.34 10.25
CA VAL A 149 10.03 12.18 9.75
C VAL A 149 8.67 11.69 10.25
N ILE A 150 8.41 10.38 10.30
CA ILE A 150 7.17 9.82 10.84
C ILE A 150 6.98 10.23 12.31
N ILE A 151 8.03 10.11 13.13
CA ILE A 151 8.00 10.54 14.53
C ILE A 151 7.70 12.04 14.65
N GLN A 152 8.27 12.86 13.77
CA GLN A 152 8.05 14.30 13.78
C GLN A 152 6.65 14.68 13.29
N LEU A 153 6.11 13.98 12.28
CA LEU A 153 4.72 14.13 11.84
C LEU A 153 3.77 13.75 12.98
N TYR A 154 4.00 12.65 13.69
CA TYR A 154 3.24 12.27 14.88
C TYR A 154 3.29 13.33 15.98
N ARG A 155 4.46 13.90 16.26
CA ARG A 155 4.59 15.01 17.22
C ARG A 155 3.84 16.27 16.78
N LEU A 156 3.72 16.51 15.48
CA LEU A 156 2.90 17.61 14.95
C LEU A 156 1.41 17.31 15.12
N SER A 157 0.95 16.09 14.88
CA SER A 157 -0.46 15.73 15.10
C SER A 157 -0.87 15.84 16.56
N ILE A 158 -0.02 15.45 17.51
CA ILE A 158 -0.27 15.66 18.95
C ILE A 158 -0.42 17.15 19.31
N LYS A 159 0.28 18.06 18.62
CA LYS A 159 0.14 19.49 18.91
C LYS A 159 -1.20 20.06 18.45
N VAL A 160 -1.79 19.46 17.41
CA VAL A 160 -3.12 19.82 16.91
C VAL A 160 -4.19 19.14 17.78
N TYR A 161 -3.95 17.89 18.17
CA TYR A 161 -4.88 17.05 18.93
C TYR A 161 -4.25 16.55 20.24
N PRO A 162 -4.12 17.41 21.28
CA PRO A 162 -3.41 17.07 22.52
C PRO A 162 -4.02 15.87 23.26
N GLU A 163 -5.32 15.66 23.19
CA GLU A 163 -6.03 14.53 23.79
C GLU A 163 -5.56 13.19 23.23
N LYS A 164 -5.17 13.12 21.95
CA LYS A 164 -4.70 11.90 21.28
C LYS A 164 -3.29 11.50 21.72
N SER A 165 -2.55 12.38 22.41
CA SER A 165 -1.24 12.05 23.02
C SER A 165 -1.30 10.98 24.11
N LYS A 166 -2.50 10.74 24.66
CA LYS A 166 -2.74 9.69 25.67
C LYS A 166 -2.78 8.28 25.05
N ALA A 167 -2.86 8.16 23.73
CA ALA A 167 -2.72 6.89 23.05
C ALA A 167 -1.23 6.49 23.01
N ASP A 168 -0.91 5.28 23.43
CA ASP A 168 0.45 4.75 23.41
C ASP A 168 0.82 4.29 21.98
N PRO A 169 1.76 4.97 21.28
CA PRO A 169 2.14 4.63 19.93
C PRO A 169 2.85 3.27 19.81
N THR A 170 3.31 2.69 20.93
CA THR A 170 3.94 1.37 20.97
C THR A 170 2.94 0.25 21.24
N SER A 171 1.68 0.58 21.54
CA SER A 171 0.64 -0.39 21.82
C SER A 171 0.11 -1.05 20.54
N MET A 172 -0.13 -2.36 20.59
CA MET A 172 -0.81 -3.09 19.52
C MET A 172 -2.22 -2.55 19.24
N ASN A 173 -2.85 -1.89 20.22
CA ASN A 173 -4.18 -1.31 20.09
C ASN A 173 -4.12 0.22 19.89
N TYR A 174 -2.99 0.77 19.47
CA TYR A 174 -2.81 2.22 19.29
C TYR A 174 -3.94 2.87 18.48
N LEU A 175 -4.36 2.27 17.35
CA LEU A 175 -5.43 2.81 16.53
C LEU A 175 -6.78 2.84 17.25
N GLU A 176 -7.06 1.84 18.09
CA GLU A 176 -8.28 1.80 18.91
C GLU A 176 -8.23 2.86 20.02
N GLN A 177 -7.06 3.03 20.65
CA GLN A 177 -6.84 4.08 21.64
C GLN A 177 -6.99 5.48 21.01
N TRP A 178 -6.34 5.69 19.85
CA TRP A 178 -6.44 6.92 19.07
C TRP A 178 -7.89 7.24 18.72
N LEU A 179 -8.63 6.24 18.22
CA LEU A 179 -10.04 6.39 17.91
C LEU A 179 -10.89 6.69 19.14
N SER A 180 -10.54 6.17 20.33
CA SER A 180 -11.33 6.41 21.55
C SER A 180 -11.33 7.88 21.98
N TYR A 181 -10.23 8.60 21.74
CA TYR A 181 -10.09 10.04 21.99
C TYR A 181 -10.65 10.93 20.87
N SER A 182 -11.04 10.35 19.74
CA SER A 182 -11.64 11.09 18.63
C SER A 182 -13.12 11.44 18.93
N ASP A 183 -13.61 12.54 18.37
CA ASP A 183 -15.03 12.90 18.48
C ASP A 183 -15.93 11.99 17.61
N GLU A 184 -17.25 12.20 17.66
CA GLU A 184 -18.21 11.37 16.90
C GLU A 184 -18.09 11.57 15.39
N ALA A 185 -17.78 12.77 14.92
CA ALA A 185 -17.67 13.08 13.49
C ALA A 185 -16.39 12.45 12.89
N GLU A 186 -15.26 12.54 13.58
CA GLU A 186 -14.00 11.89 13.22
C GLU A 186 -14.12 10.37 13.20
N LYS A 187 -14.82 9.80 14.20
CA LYS A 187 -15.12 8.37 14.27
C LYS A 187 -15.94 7.94 13.05
N GLU A 188 -17.00 8.68 12.73
CA GLU A 188 -17.84 8.38 11.57
C GLU A 188 -17.02 8.43 10.28
N LEU A 189 -16.23 9.49 10.07
CA LEU A 189 -15.37 9.64 8.89
C LEU A 189 -14.37 8.48 8.77
N THR A 190 -13.78 8.06 9.88
CA THR A 190 -12.85 6.93 9.95
C THR A 190 -13.55 5.62 9.56
N TYR A 191 -14.75 5.37 10.08
CA TYR A 191 -15.53 4.17 9.74
C TYR A 191 -15.97 4.16 8.26
N GLN A 192 -16.44 5.28 7.73
CA GLN A 192 -16.81 5.40 6.31
C GLN A 192 -15.59 5.19 5.39
N SER A 193 -14.44 5.75 5.78
CA SER A 193 -13.17 5.57 5.07
C SER A 193 -12.70 4.12 5.12
N ALA A 194 -12.80 3.46 6.27
CA ALA A 194 -12.45 2.05 6.45
C ALA A 194 -13.34 1.13 5.59
N TYR A 195 -14.66 1.36 5.56
CA TYR A 195 -15.57 0.58 4.72
C TYR A 195 -15.31 0.77 3.22
N SER A 196 -15.07 2.02 2.80
CA SER A 196 -14.73 2.34 1.42
C SER A 196 -13.41 1.68 1.00
N THR A 197 -12.43 1.68 1.89
CA THR A 197 -11.13 1.01 1.68
C THR A 197 -11.30 -0.49 1.60
N PHE A 198 -12.05 -1.11 2.52
CA PHE A 198 -12.38 -2.53 2.50
C PHE A 198 -12.98 -2.96 1.16
N SER A 199 -13.97 -2.21 0.68
CA SER A 199 -14.67 -2.50 -0.59
C SER A 199 -13.72 -2.41 -1.79
N LYS A 200 -12.87 -1.39 -1.85
CA LYS A 200 -11.89 -1.21 -2.94
C LYS A 200 -10.76 -2.24 -2.89
N MET A 201 -10.29 -2.60 -1.69
CA MET A 201 -9.21 -3.57 -1.49
C MET A 201 -9.57 -4.97 -2.01
N GLN A 202 -10.86 -5.35 -1.99
CA GLN A 202 -11.28 -6.61 -2.61
C GLN A 202 -10.91 -6.67 -4.10
N ILE A 203 -11.13 -5.57 -4.83
CA ILE A 203 -10.77 -5.47 -6.26
C ILE A 203 -9.25 -5.50 -6.42
N VAL A 204 -8.51 -4.79 -5.56
CA VAL A 204 -7.05 -4.76 -5.57
C VAL A 204 -6.47 -6.17 -5.37
N PHE A 205 -6.97 -6.94 -4.41
CA PHE A 205 -6.55 -8.32 -4.20
C PHE A 205 -6.81 -9.20 -5.43
N ILE A 206 -7.97 -9.07 -6.07
CA ILE A 206 -8.29 -9.82 -7.30
C ILE A 206 -7.31 -9.48 -8.43
N ILE A 207 -7.05 -8.19 -8.64
CA ILE A 207 -6.08 -7.74 -9.64
C ILE A 207 -4.68 -8.26 -9.31
N ALA A 208 -4.26 -8.16 -8.05
CA ALA A 208 -2.95 -8.66 -7.60
C ALA A 208 -2.80 -10.18 -7.79
N MET A 209 -3.83 -10.96 -7.48
CA MET A 209 -3.83 -12.41 -7.74
C MET A 209 -3.73 -12.73 -9.23
N LEU A 210 -4.46 -12.01 -10.08
CA LEU A 210 -4.38 -12.18 -11.54
C LEU A 210 -2.99 -11.83 -12.07
N LEU A 211 -2.40 -10.72 -11.62
CA LEU A 211 -1.05 -10.32 -12.00
C LEU A 211 0.00 -11.33 -11.53
N ALA A 212 -0.09 -11.80 -10.29
CA ALA A 212 0.80 -12.84 -9.76
C ALA A 212 0.66 -14.16 -10.54
N PHE A 213 -0.58 -14.53 -10.90
CA PHE A 213 -0.86 -15.74 -11.67
C PHE A 213 -0.32 -15.66 -13.10
N ILE A 214 -0.55 -14.54 -13.80
CA ILE A 214 0.03 -14.31 -15.13
C ILE A 214 1.56 -14.26 -15.04
N GLY A 215 2.09 -13.61 -14.00
CA GLY A 215 3.53 -13.49 -13.74
C GLY A 215 4.22 -14.85 -13.62
N GLN A 216 3.67 -15.79 -12.84
CA GLN A 216 4.25 -17.12 -12.75
C GLN A 216 4.20 -17.90 -14.07
N LEU A 217 3.16 -17.70 -14.90
CA LEU A 217 3.05 -18.39 -16.19
C LEU A 217 4.07 -17.85 -17.21
N LEU A 218 4.33 -16.54 -17.19
CA LEU A 218 5.23 -15.88 -18.15
C LEU A 218 6.70 -15.92 -17.74
N PHE A 219 6.99 -15.88 -16.44
CA PHE A 219 8.35 -15.67 -15.92
C PHE A 219 8.84 -16.79 -14.99
N ASP A 220 8.06 -17.87 -14.84
CA ASP A 220 8.38 -19.03 -14.00
C ASP A 220 8.79 -18.65 -12.55
N THR A 221 8.12 -17.64 -11.99
CA THR A 221 8.41 -17.11 -10.64
C THR A 221 8.00 -18.05 -9.51
N GLY A 222 7.39 -19.19 -9.84
CA GLY A 222 6.75 -20.10 -8.90
C GLY A 222 5.41 -19.58 -8.35
N CYS A 223 4.69 -20.45 -7.63
CA CYS A 223 3.36 -20.17 -7.09
C CYS A 223 3.35 -19.40 -5.76
N PHE A 224 4.51 -19.12 -5.18
CA PHE A 224 4.63 -18.53 -3.85
C PHE A 224 3.92 -17.18 -3.73
N ALA A 225 4.10 -16.28 -4.71
CA ALA A 225 3.42 -14.98 -4.73
C ALA A 225 1.88 -15.13 -4.79
N VAL A 226 1.38 -16.07 -5.60
CA VAL A 226 -0.06 -16.36 -5.70
C VAL A 226 -0.60 -16.87 -4.37
N LEU A 227 0.13 -17.76 -3.69
CA LEU A 227 -0.25 -18.29 -2.38
C LEU A 227 -0.34 -17.18 -1.33
N ILE A 228 0.67 -16.30 -1.24
CA ILE A 228 0.68 -15.20 -0.27
C ILE A 228 -0.50 -14.24 -0.51
N VAL A 229 -0.72 -13.79 -1.74
CA VAL A 229 -1.84 -12.87 -2.03
C VAL A 229 -3.20 -13.52 -1.75
N THR A 230 -3.35 -14.82 -2.07
CA THR A 230 -4.57 -15.58 -1.79
C THR A 230 -4.81 -15.73 -0.28
N ALA A 231 -3.77 -16.05 0.49
CA ALA A 231 -3.87 -16.16 1.94
C ALA A 231 -4.24 -14.82 2.60
N LEU A 232 -3.65 -13.71 2.13
CA LEU A 232 -4.01 -12.37 2.58
C LEU A 232 -5.47 -12.03 2.25
N PHE A 233 -5.92 -12.30 1.02
CA PHE A 233 -7.32 -12.08 0.61
C PHE A 233 -8.29 -12.90 1.47
N ALA A 234 -8.00 -14.18 1.71
CA ALA A 234 -8.82 -15.04 2.56
C ALA A 234 -8.87 -14.51 3.99
N THR A 235 -7.71 -14.19 4.58
CA THR A 235 -7.60 -13.65 5.94
C THR A 235 -8.37 -12.36 6.10
N PHE A 236 -8.24 -11.44 5.14
CA PHE A 236 -8.93 -10.15 5.12
C PHE A 236 -10.46 -10.33 5.16
N ASN A 237 -11.01 -11.25 4.38
CA ASN A 237 -12.44 -11.53 4.36
C ASN A 237 -12.91 -12.28 5.62
N ILE A 238 -12.14 -13.26 6.10
CA ILE A 238 -12.46 -14.03 7.30
C ILE A 238 -12.51 -13.09 8.52
N LEU A 239 -11.51 -12.24 8.70
CA LEU A 239 -11.46 -11.28 9.80
C LEU A 239 -12.69 -10.37 9.76
N PHE A 240 -13.03 -9.80 8.60
CA PHE A 240 -14.23 -8.97 8.48
C PHE A 240 -15.50 -9.69 8.95
N GLN A 241 -15.70 -10.94 8.53
CA GLN A 241 -16.88 -11.72 8.94
C GLN A 241 -16.86 -12.04 10.44
N VAL A 242 -15.71 -12.39 11.01
CA VAL A 242 -15.56 -12.66 12.44
C VAL A 242 -15.92 -11.42 13.26
N TYR A 243 -15.38 -10.24 12.91
CA TYR A 243 -15.71 -9.00 13.60
C TYR A 243 -17.17 -8.59 13.40
N TYR A 244 -17.71 -8.74 12.20
CA TYR A 244 -19.14 -8.48 11.93
C TYR A 244 -20.05 -9.33 12.82
N LEU A 245 -19.78 -10.63 12.92
CA LEU A 245 -20.56 -11.53 13.78
C LEU A 245 -20.40 -11.20 15.26
N LYS A 246 -19.20 -10.81 15.70
CA LYS A 246 -18.94 -10.37 17.08
C LYS A 246 -19.77 -9.13 17.43
N LEU A 247 -19.73 -8.10 16.58
CA LEU A 247 -20.51 -6.86 16.75
C LEU A 247 -22.01 -7.12 16.67
N ARG A 248 -22.46 -8.01 15.79
CA ARG A 248 -23.87 -8.41 15.70
C ARG A 248 -24.36 -9.05 16.99
N LYS A 249 -23.57 -9.94 17.62
CA LYS A 249 -23.92 -10.55 18.91
C LYS A 249 -24.04 -9.49 20.02
N GLN A 250 -23.13 -8.52 20.05
CA GLN A 250 -23.17 -7.43 21.03
C GLN A 250 -24.39 -6.51 20.88
N LYS A 251 -25.00 -6.41 19.69
CA LYS A 251 -26.25 -5.65 19.48
C LYS A 251 -27.52 -6.42 19.87
N LEU A 252 -27.43 -7.74 20.02
CA LEU A 252 -28.57 -8.61 20.33
C LEU A 252 -28.68 -8.90 21.84
N ASN A 253 -27.61 -8.64 22.59
CA ASN A 253 -27.56 -8.68 24.05
C ASN A 253 -27.67 -7.27 24.61
#